data_AF-A0A2D4SFQ8-F1
#
_entry.id   AF-A0A2D4SFQ8-F1
#
_cell.length_a   1.000
_cell.length_b   1.000
_cell.length_c   1.000
_cell.angle_alpha   90.00
_cell.angle_beta   90.00
_cell.angle_gamma   90.00
#
_symmetry.space_group_name_H-M   'P 1'
#
loop_
_entity.id
_entity.type
_entity.pdbx_description
1 polymer ?
#
loop_
_entity_poly.entity_id
_entity_poly.type
_entity_poly.pdbx_seq_one_letter_code
_entity_poly.pdbx_strand_id
1 'polypeptide(L)'
;MNNRFKGVALGLALTLAQPAGAQAPLDAKALSQCAGMALRLRSESPELQRQAVNNNRQRQALSRQHAAIDSGTDGDADRWLRYNAAAAAFNDHMARFRHAVVELNEVKQRYARGCAGRPYDNADLANLPLAEQQAMRAGLADISVPYLAPR
;
A
#
# COMPACT_ATOMS: atom_id res chain seq x y z
N MET A 1 12.75 48.17 -54.37
CA MET A 1 13.40 47.03 -53.69
C MET A 1 12.54 46.64 -52.52
N ASN A 2 12.10 45.38 -52.52
CA ASN A 2 11.24 44.77 -51.50
C ASN A 2 11.92 44.75 -50.14
N ASN A 3 11.16 44.93 -49.04
CA ASN A 3 11.15 43.91 -48.00
C ASN A 3 9.94 44.00 -47.06
N ARG A 4 9.33 42.83 -46.88
CA ARG A 4 8.14 42.53 -46.09
C ARG A 4 8.55 42.33 -44.63
N PHE A 5 7.92 43.02 -43.69
CA PHE A 5 7.89 42.58 -42.29
C PHE A 5 6.55 41.92 -41.99
N LYS A 6 6.64 40.61 -41.73
CA LYS A 6 5.54 39.70 -41.41
C LYS A 6 5.01 40.04 -40.02
N GLY A 7 3.72 40.33 -39.91
CA GLY A 7 3.02 40.37 -38.64
C GLY A 7 2.97 38.97 -38.03
N VAL A 8 3.55 38.82 -36.85
CA VAL A 8 3.40 37.62 -36.02
C VAL A 8 2.09 37.77 -35.26
N ALA A 9 1.04 37.11 -35.74
CA ALA A 9 -0.20 36.95 -35.00
C ALA A 9 0.08 36.03 -33.81
N LEU A 10 0.06 36.57 -32.59
CA LEU A 10 -0.05 35.78 -31.37
C LEU A 10 -1.40 35.07 -31.37
N GLY A 11 -1.41 33.82 -31.82
CA GLY A 11 -2.53 32.91 -31.57
C GLY A 11 -2.53 32.51 -30.10
N LEU A 12 -3.47 33.05 -29.32
CA LEU A 12 -3.88 32.49 -28.04
C LEU A 12 -4.41 31.07 -28.30
N ALA A 13 -3.54 30.08 -28.14
CA ALA A 13 -3.96 28.69 -28.08
C ALA A 13 -4.71 28.49 -26.76
N LEU A 14 -6.05 28.56 -26.83
CA LEU A 14 -6.94 28.00 -25.82
C LEU A 14 -6.63 26.50 -25.72
N THR A 15 -5.78 26.12 -24.78
CA THR A 15 -5.67 24.74 -24.31
C THR A 15 -7.01 24.39 -23.67
N LEU A 16 -7.90 23.79 -24.46
CA LEU A 16 -9.07 23.08 -23.97
C LEU A 16 -8.57 22.04 -22.98
N ALA A 17 -8.81 22.29 -21.68
CA ALA A 17 -8.65 21.28 -20.66
C ALA A 17 -9.54 20.11 -21.06
N GLN A 18 -8.92 19.00 -21.50
CA GLN A 18 -9.65 17.76 -21.71
C GLN A 18 -10.34 17.44 -20.38
N PRO A 19 -11.67 17.31 -20.34
CA PRO A 19 -12.33 16.80 -19.15
C PRO A 19 -11.70 15.44 -18.89
N ALA A 20 -11.14 15.25 -17.70
CA ALA A 20 -10.72 13.93 -17.24
C ALA A 20 -11.91 13.00 -17.49
N GLY A 21 -11.78 12.09 -18.46
CA GLY A 21 -12.91 11.32 -18.98
C GLY A 21 -13.64 10.69 -17.82
N ALA A 22 -14.89 11.12 -17.59
CA ALA A 22 -15.71 10.67 -16.48
C ALA A 22 -15.81 9.14 -16.60
N GLN A 23 -15.11 8.44 -15.71
CA GLN A 23 -15.11 6.98 -15.70
C GLN A 23 -16.55 6.51 -15.44
N ALA A 24 -17.00 5.51 -16.19
CA ALA A 24 -18.35 4.98 -16.01
C ALA A 24 -18.58 4.62 -14.53
N PRO A 25 -19.79 4.87 -13.98
CA PRO A 25 -20.11 4.48 -12.62
C PRO A 25 -19.85 2.98 -12.38
N LEU A 26 -19.55 2.63 -11.13
CA LEU A 26 -19.51 1.23 -10.71
C LEU A 26 -20.94 0.69 -10.73
N ASP A 27 -21.14 -0.41 -11.46
CA ASP A 27 -22.35 -1.22 -11.29
C ASP A 27 -22.35 -1.92 -9.92
N ALA A 28 -23.48 -2.48 -9.50
CA ALA A 28 -23.63 -3.15 -8.20
C ALA A 28 -22.56 -4.22 -7.93
N LYS A 29 -22.15 -4.98 -8.96
CA LYS A 29 -21.14 -6.04 -8.83
C LYS A 29 -19.76 -5.45 -8.61
N ALA A 30 -19.37 -4.48 -9.42
CA ALA A 30 -18.10 -3.77 -9.29
C ALA A 30 -18.03 -3.02 -7.95
N LEU A 31 -19.15 -2.43 -7.51
CA LEU A 31 -19.27 -1.76 -6.22
C LEU A 31 -19.02 -2.73 -5.06
N SER A 32 -19.64 -3.90 -5.05
CA SER A 32 -19.40 -4.92 -4.03
C SER A 32 -17.93 -5.37 -3.99
N GLN A 33 -17.31 -5.58 -5.16
CA GLN A 33 -15.87 -5.92 -5.22
C GLN A 33 -14.99 -4.80 -4.66
N CYS A 34 -15.27 -3.55 -5.03
CA CYS A 34 -14.56 -2.39 -4.53
C CYS A 34 -14.72 -2.23 -3.01
N ALA A 35 -15.92 -2.47 -2.49
CA ALA A 35 -16.21 -2.38 -1.07
C ALA A 35 -15.51 -3.48 -0.26
N GLY A 36 -15.47 -4.72 -0.78
CA GLY A 36 -14.69 -5.80 -0.19
C GLY A 36 -13.18 -5.49 -0.15
N MET A 37 -12.64 -4.93 -1.24
CA MET A 37 -11.24 -4.48 -1.27
C MET A 37 -10.98 -3.34 -0.29
N ALA A 38 -11.87 -2.35 -0.21
CA ALA A 38 -11.75 -1.25 0.74
C ALA A 38 -11.79 -1.75 2.19
N LEU A 39 -12.75 -2.61 2.52
CA LEU A 39 -12.88 -3.20 3.85
C LEU A 39 -11.61 -3.97 4.23
N ARG A 40 -11.11 -4.82 3.33
CA ARG A 40 -9.87 -5.57 3.52
C ARG A 40 -8.67 -4.65 3.78
N LEU A 41 -8.52 -3.60 2.99
CA LEU A 41 -7.45 -2.63 3.18
C LEU A 41 -7.57 -1.93 4.54
N ARG A 42 -8.79 -1.54 4.95
CA ARG A 42 -9.01 -0.90 6.25
C ARG A 42 -8.76 -1.84 7.43
N SER A 43 -9.08 -3.13 7.32
CA SER A 43 -8.90 -4.09 8.41
C SER A 43 -7.47 -4.60 8.55
N GLU A 44 -6.77 -4.87 7.44
CA GLU A 44 -5.45 -5.52 7.46
C GLU A 44 -4.29 -4.51 7.55
N SER A 45 -4.43 -3.30 6.98
CA SER A 45 -3.32 -2.33 6.96
C SER A 45 -2.81 -1.92 8.34
N PRO A 46 -3.66 -1.62 9.34
CA PRO A 46 -3.18 -1.23 10.67
C PRO A 46 -2.37 -2.35 11.35
N GLU A 47 -2.73 -3.61 11.11
CA GLU A 47 -2.02 -4.75 11.66
C GLU A 47 -0.65 -4.91 11.01
N LEU A 48 -0.56 -4.80 9.68
CA LEU A 48 0.73 -4.83 8.99
C LEU A 48 1.65 -3.68 9.40
N GLN A 49 1.11 -2.49 9.68
CA GLN A 49 1.88 -1.37 10.22
C GLN A 49 2.46 -1.69 11.61
N ARG A 50 1.63 -2.23 12.53
CA ARG A 50 2.11 -2.65 13.86
C ARG A 50 3.19 -3.72 13.75
N GLN A 51 3.00 -4.72 12.88
CA GLN A 51 4.00 -5.74 12.62
C GLN A 51 5.28 -5.14 12.05
N ALA A 52 5.23 -4.17 11.14
CA ALA A 52 6.42 -3.50 10.62
C ALA A 52 7.27 -2.86 11.73
N VAL A 53 6.62 -2.16 12.67
CA VAL A 53 7.29 -1.54 13.83
C VAL A 53 7.92 -2.61 14.73
N ASN A 54 7.18 -3.68 15.04
CA ASN A 54 7.67 -4.77 15.89
C ASN A 54 8.84 -5.53 15.23
N ASN A 55 8.77 -5.77 13.92
CA ASN A 55 9.82 -6.40 13.14
C ASN A 55 11.12 -5.58 13.16
N ASN A 56 11.02 -4.25 13.12
CA ASN A 56 12.19 -3.37 13.26
C ASN A 56 12.83 -3.50 14.65
N ARG A 57 12.00 -3.50 15.71
CA ARG A 57 12.49 -3.69 17.09
C ARG A 57 13.18 -5.05 17.27
N GLN A 58 12.59 -6.11 16.73
CA GLN A 58 13.15 -7.46 16.80
C GLN A 58 14.46 -7.59 16.01
N ARG A 59 14.54 -6.97 14.82
CA ARG A 59 15.79 -6.89 14.04
C ARG A 59 16.90 -6.21 14.84
N GLN A 60 16.61 -5.09 15.49
CA GLN A 60 17.58 -4.39 16.33
C GLN A 60 18.00 -5.22 17.54
N ALA A 61 17.08 -5.96 18.16
CA ALA A 61 17.38 -6.84 19.28
C ALA A 61 18.33 -7.98 18.86
N LEU A 62 18.07 -8.64 17.73
CA LEU A 62 18.95 -9.67 17.16
C LEU A 62 20.33 -9.10 16.81
N SER A 63 20.39 -7.90 16.22
CA SER A 63 21.66 -7.24 15.90
C SER A 63 22.49 -6.93 17.16
N ARG A 64 21.85 -6.46 18.23
CA ARG A 64 22.53 -6.26 19.53
C ARG A 64 23.00 -7.58 20.14
N GLN A 65 22.19 -8.63 20.05
CA GLN A 65 22.57 -9.96 20.53
C GLN A 65 23.78 -10.50 19.77
N HIS A 66 23.81 -10.36 18.45
CA HIS A 66 24.96 -10.74 17.62
C HIS A 66 26.22 -10.01 18.06
N ALA A 67 26.17 -8.67 18.16
CA ALA A 67 27.32 -7.86 18.58
C ALA A 67 27.80 -8.20 20.00
N ALA A 68 26.89 -8.54 20.91
CA ALA A 68 27.24 -8.98 22.26
C ALA A 68 27.94 -10.34 22.29
N ILE A 69 27.56 -11.26 21.39
CA ILE A 69 28.24 -12.55 21.25
C ILE A 69 29.63 -12.36 20.62
N ASP A 70 29.74 -11.53 19.58
CA ASP A 70 31.01 -11.25 18.87
C ASP A 70 32.06 -10.55 19.75
N SER A 71 31.62 -9.69 20.68
CA SER A 71 32.51 -8.94 21.58
C SER A 71 32.90 -9.71 22.85
N GLY A 72 32.29 -10.88 23.11
CA GLY A 72 32.65 -11.73 24.24
C GLY A 72 33.95 -12.49 23.97
N THR A 73 34.85 -12.51 24.95
CA THR A 73 35.97 -13.46 24.98
C THR A 73 35.37 -14.86 25.15
N ASP A 74 35.50 -15.68 24.12
CA ASP A 74 34.85 -16.98 23.94
C ASP A 74 33.32 -16.92 23.79
N GLY A 75 32.90 -16.94 22.52
CA GLY A 75 31.51 -17.13 22.11
C GLY A 75 31.00 -18.50 22.55
N ASP A 76 30.50 -18.58 23.78
CA ASP A 76 29.78 -19.73 24.33
C ASP A 76 28.84 -20.33 23.28
N ALA A 77 29.08 -21.58 22.89
CA ALA A 77 28.36 -22.26 21.81
C ALA A 77 26.84 -22.24 22.04
N ASP A 78 26.41 -22.26 23.30
CA ASP A 78 25.02 -22.16 23.69
C ASP A 78 24.39 -20.80 23.36
N ARG A 79 25.17 -19.71 23.44
CA ARG A 79 24.71 -18.37 23.05
C ARG A 79 24.52 -18.29 21.53
N TRP A 80 25.46 -18.84 20.75
CA TRP A 80 25.33 -18.92 19.30
C TRP A 80 24.15 -19.79 18.87
N LEU A 81 23.93 -20.93 19.52
CA LEU A 81 22.81 -21.82 19.23
C LEU A 81 21.46 -21.11 19.44
N ARG A 82 21.30 -20.42 20.58
CA ARG A 82 20.07 -19.65 20.88
C ARG A 82 19.86 -18.49 19.90
N TYR A 83 20.92 -17.75 19.56
CA TYR A 83 20.85 -16.68 18.57
C TYR A 83 20.42 -17.22 17.20
N ASN A 84 21.05 -18.28 16.72
CA ASN A 84 20.76 -18.87 15.40
C ASN A 84 19.31 -19.37 15.32
N ALA A 85 18.80 -20.01 16.37
CA ALA A 85 17.40 -20.43 16.44
C ALA A 85 16.43 -19.22 16.37
N ALA A 86 16.72 -18.16 17.12
CA ALA A 86 15.91 -16.94 17.11
C ALA A 86 15.98 -16.22 15.74
N ALA A 87 17.15 -16.17 15.11
CA ALA A 87 17.36 -15.59 13.80
C ALA A 87 16.61 -16.37 12.71
N ALA A 88 16.64 -17.71 12.76
CA ALA A 88 15.88 -18.56 11.85
C ALA A 88 14.37 -18.32 11.97
N ALA A 89 13.84 -18.36 13.20
CA ALA A 89 12.42 -18.08 13.44
C ALA A 89 12.00 -16.67 12.97
N PHE A 90 12.86 -15.67 13.17
CA PHE A 90 12.62 -14.31 12.69
C PHE A 90 12.64 -14.23 11.15
N ASN A 91 13.53 -14.96 10.49
CA ASN A 91 13.57 -15.01 9.03
C ASN A 91 12.30 -15.62 8.44
N ASP A 92 11.79 -16.71 9.03
CA ASP A 92 10.53 -17.34 8.62
C ASP A 92 9.34 -16.40 8.84
N HIS A 93 9.31 -15.70 9.97
CA HIS A 93 8.32 -14.66 10.23
C HIS A 93 8.38 -13.53 9.20
N MET A 94 9.58 -13.05 8.88
CA MET A 94 9.77 -12.01 7.88
C MET A 94 9.33 -12.46 6.48
N ALA A 95 9.46 -13.75 6.13
CA ALA A 95 8.96 -14.29 4.87
C ALA A 95 7.42 -14.19 4.79
N ARG A 96 6.72 -14.61 5.85
CA ARG A 96 5.25 -14.50 5.94
C ARG A 96 4.79 -13.04 5.92
N PHE A 97 5.44 -12.17 6.70
CA PHE A 97 5.14 -10.74 6.71
C PHE A 97 5.29 -10.11 5.32
N ARG A 98 6.37 -10.44 4.59
CA ARG A 98 6.56 -9.93 3.23
C ARG A 98 5.47 -10.38 2.27
N HIS A 99 5.06 -11.65 2.35
CA HIS A 99 3.97 -12.18 1.54
C HIS A 99 2.67 -11.40 1.80
N ALA A 100 2.30 -11.20 3.07
CA ALA A 100 1.10 -10.46 3.43
C ALA A 100 1.15 -8.99 2.94
N VAL A 101 2.31 -8.35 3.03
CA VAL A 101 2.51 -6.98 2.51
C VAL A 101 2.35 -6.93 0.98
N VAL A 102 2.91 -7.90 0.25
CA VAL A 102 2.77 -7.97 -1.21
C VAL A 102 1.31 -8.15 -1.59
N GLU A 103 0.63 -9.12 -0.98
CA GLU A 103 -0.78 -9.42 -1.26
C GLU A 103 -1.68 -8.20 -1.01
N LEU A 104 -1.51 -7.51 0.12
CA LEU A 104 -2.30 -6.33 0.43
C LEU A 104 -1.98 -5.15 -0.51
N ASN A 105 -0.73 -5.01 -0.94
CA ASN A 105 -0.36 -4.02 -1.96
C ASN A 105 -1.00 -4.32 -3.33
N GLU A 106 -1.14 -5.58 -3.71
CA GLU A 106 -1.88 -5.93 -4.93
C GLU A 106 -3.36 -5.55 -4.82
N VAL A 107 -3.99 -5.79 -3.67
CA VAL A 107 -5.37 -5.33 -3.41
C VAL A 107 -5.45 -3.81 -3.53
N LYS A 108 -4.52 -3.08 -2.90
CA LYS A 108 -4.45 -1.61 -2.98
C LYS A 108 -4.32 -1.12 -4.42
N GLN A 109 -3.47 -1.76 -5.22
CA GLN A 109 -3.28 -1.41 -6.63
C GLN A 109 -4.51 -1.72 -7.48
N ARG A 110 -5.18 -2.86 -7.26
CA ARG A 110 -6.44 -3.20 -7.95
C ARG A 110 -7.53 -2.19 -7.61
N TYR A 111 -7.66 -1.81 -6.34
CA TYR A 111 -8.58 -0.75 -5.91
C TYR A 111 -8.25 0.59 -6.59
N ALA A 112 -6.98 1.00 -6.59
CA ALA A 112 -6.56 2.27 -7.19
C ALA A 112 -6.87 2.35 -8.69
N ARG A 113 -6.75 1.23 -9.42
CA ARG A 113 -7.06 1.18 -10.86
C ARG A 113 -8.55 1.05 -11.16
N GLY A 114 -9.29 0.27 -10.36
CA GLY A 114 -10.64 -0.16 -10.70
C GLY A 114 -11.77 0.55 -9.96
N CYS A 115 -11.45 1.21 -8.83
CA CYS A 115 -12.44 1.70 -7.86
C CYS A 115 -12.23 3.17 -7.48
N ALA A 116 -10.98 3.58 -7.27
CA ALA A 116 -10.68 4.91 -6.74
C ALA A 116 -11.19 6.02 -7.67
N GLY A 117 -12.01 6.92 -7.12
CA GLY A 117 -12.55 8.07 -7.85
C GLY A 117 -13.73 7.78 -8.78
N ARG A 118 -14.18 6.51 -8.88
CA ARG A 118 -15.35 6.17 -9.70
C ARG A 118 -16.65 6.46 -8.94
N PRO A 119 -17.65 7.09 -9.58
CA PRO A 119 -18.96 7.26 -8.98
C PRO A 119 -19.68 5.92 -8.84
N TYR A 120 -20.67 5.86 -7.95
CA TYR A 120 -21.52 4.68 -7.74
C TYR A 120 -22.90 5.13 -7.24
N ASP A 121 -23.91 4.28 -7.41
CA ASP A 121 -25.26 4.55 -6.90
C ASP A 121 -25.32 4.31 -5.37
N ASN A 122 -25.98 5.23 -4.66
CA ASN A 122 -26.23 5.11 -3.23
C ASN A 122 -27.22 3.98 -2.90
N ALA A 123 -28.15 3.66 -3.80
CA ALA A 123 -29.06 2.53 -3.63
C ALA A 123 -28.29 1.20 -3.64
N ASP A 124 -27.37 1.03 -4.59
CA ASP A 124 -26.48 -0.13 -4.64
C ASP A 124 -25.56 -0.19 -3.42
N LEU A 125 -25.05 0.95 -2.95
CA LEU A 125 -24.26 1.00 -1.71
C LEU A 125 -25.10 0.54 -0.51
N ALA A 126 -26.35 0.98 -0.38
CA ALA A 126 -27.21 0.61 0.73
C ALA A 126 -27.53 -0.89 0.81
N ASN A 127 -27.41 -1.61 -0.32
CA ASN A 127 -27.59 -3.06 -0.40
C ASN A 127 -26.38 -3.87 0.08
N LEU A 128 -25.22 -3.24 0.31
CA LEU A 128 -24.02 -3.92 0.81
C LEU A 128 -24.09 -4.17 2.33
N PRO A 129 -23.32 -5.13 2.87
CA PRO A 129 -23.10 -5.25 4.32
C PRO A 129 -22.61 -3.93 4.95
N LEU A 130 -23.04 -3.64 6.18
CA LEU A 130 -22.75 -2.35 6.84
C LEU A 130 -21.25 -2.01 6.90
N ALA A 131 -20.39 -3.01 7.15
CA ALA A 131 -18.94 -2.80 7.21
C ALA A 131 -18.37 -2.38 5.84
N GLU A 132 -18.87 -2.95 4.75
CA GLU A 132 -18.49 -2.59 3.38
C GLU A 132 -18.96 -1.18 3.01
N GLN A 133 -20.19 -0.82 3.41
CA GLN A 133 -20.69 0.54 3.25
C GLN A 133 -19.81 1.57 3.96
N GLN A 134 -19.45 1.30 5.22
CA GLN A 134 -18.60 2.17 6.01
C GLN A 134 -17.21 2.29 5.40
N ALA A 135 -16.64 1.19 4.89
CA ALA A 135 -15.35 1.20 4.23
C ALA A 135 -15.35 2.07 2.96
N MET A 136 -16.39 1.97 2.14
CA MET A 136 -16.53 2.80 0.93
C MET A 136 -16.71 4.29 1.26
N ARG A 137 -17.52 4.62 2.29
CA ARG A 137 -17.75 6.00 2.72
C ARG A 137 -16.50 6.65 3.33
N ALA A 138 -15.75 5.90 4.13
CA ALA A 138 -14.50 6.39 4.72
C ALA A 138 -13.40 6.57 3.67
N GLY A 139 -13.47 5.81 2.56
CA GLY A 139 -12.43 5.78 1.55
C GLY A 139 -11.12 5.21 2.09
N LEU A 140 -10.01 5.50 1.39
CA LEU A 140 -8.68 4.97 1.71
C LEU A 140 -7.61 6.07 1.90
N ALA A 141 -8.02 7.33 2.05
CA ALA A 141 -7.08 8.45 2.17
C ALA A 141 -6.20 8.34 3.43
N ASP A 142 -6.72 7.74 4.50
CA ASP A 142 -6.06 7.48 5.78
C ASP A 142 -5.30 6.14 5.82
N ILE A 143 -5.38 5.33 4.77
CA ILE A 143 -4.82 3.98 4.76
C ILE A 143 -3.42 3.96 4.15
N SER A 144 -2.44 3.58 4.97
CA SER A 144 -1.08 3.30 4.52
C SER A 144 -0.80 1.80 4.61
N VAL A 145 -0.33 1.22 3.50
CA VAL A 145 0.17 -0.17 3.49
C VAL A 145 1.69 -0.05 3.43
N PRO A 146 2.44 -0.77 4.29
CA PRO A 146 3.90 -0.80 4.19
C PRO A 146 4.35 -1.21 2.78
N TYR A 147 5.40 -0.59 2.26
CA TYR A 147 6.06 -1.03 1.04
C TYR A 147 7.36 -1.75 1.38
N LEU A 148 7.64 -2.83 0.68
CA LEU A 148 8.95 -3.47 0.72
C LEU A 148 9.80 -2.80 -0.35
N ALA A 149 11.01 -2.36 0.00
CA ALA A 149 11.97 -1.94 -1.00
C ALA A 149 12.27 -3.11 -1.96
N PRO A 150 12.38 -2.85 -3.28
CA PRO A 150 12.91 -3.86 -4.20
C PRO A 150 14.28 -4.32 -3.71
N ARG A 151 14.53 -5.63 -3.79
CA ARG A 151 15.85 -6.21 -3.55
C ARG A 151 16.71 -6.10 -4.79
#